data_AF-A0AAE1KXH9-F1
#
_entry.id   AF-A0AAE1KXH9-F1
#
_cell.length_a   1.000
_cell.length_b   1.000
_cell.length_c   1.000
_cell.angle_alpha   90.00
_cell.angle_beta   90.00
_cell.angle_gamma   90.00
#
_symmetry.space_group_name_H-M   'P 1'
#
loop_
_entity.id
_entity.type
_entity.pdbx_description
1 polymer ?
#
loop_
_entity_poly.entity_id
_entity_poly.type
_entity_poly.pdbx_seq_one_letter_code
_entity_poly.pdbx_strand_id
1 'polypeptide(L)'
;MIEGKSERYKLFWIGNDKGTGGVGIFLAEKWVDKGIEVNRVSDRIIQMKLMAGETIFTAISVYAPQCGLSEEAKDGFYDRLIAVASKVSEKEVLALAGDFNGHVGKTSDGFKEVHGGNG
;
A
#
# COMPACT_ATOMS: atom_id res chain seq x y z
N MET A 1 -4.11 -12.21 16.63
CA MET A 1 -5.35 -12.06 15.86
C MET A 1 -6.12 -10.90 16.45
N ILE A 2 -6.82 -10.13 15.63
CA ILE A 2 -7.67 -9.01 16.05
C ILE A 2 -9.12 -9.44 15.83
N GLU A 3 -9.97 -9.30 16.85
CA GLU A 3 -11.38 -9.67 16.79
C GLU A 3 -12.20 -8.53 16.19
N GLY A 4 -12.91 -8.81 15.10
CA GLY A 4 -13.94 -7.93 14.55
C GLY A 4 -15.34 -8.38 14.96
N LYS A 5 -16.37 -7.66 14.49
CA LYS A 5 -17.78 -7.94 14.86
C LYS A 5 -18.27 -9.35 14.47
N SER A 6 -17.73 -9.92 13.40
CA SER A 6 -18.20 -11.20 12.84
C SER A 6 -17.09 -12.16 12.44
N GLU A 7 -15.84 -11.73 12.46
CA GLU A 7 -14.68 -12.45 11.93
C GLU A 7 -13.43 -12.07 12.73
N ARG A 8 -12.46 -12.98 12.79
CA ARG A 8 -11.11 -12.67 13.28
C ARG A 8 -10.21 -12.29 12.11
N TYR A 9 -9.26 -11.42 12.36
CA TYR A 9 -8.33 -10.94 11.35
C TYR A 9 -6.89 -11.11 11.80
N LYS A 10 -6.00 -11.36 10.83
CA LYS A 10 -4.56 -11.28 11.01
C LYS A 10 -4.06 -10.01 10.34
N LEU A 11 -3.33 -9.20 11.10
CA LEU A 11 -2.64 -8.04 10.56
C LEU A 11 -1.25 -8.46 10.09
N PHE A 12 -0.96 -8.25 8.81
CA PHE A 12 0.38 -8.31 8.26
C PHE A 12 0.87 -6.89 8.06
N TRP A 13 2.00 -6.55 8.65
CA TRP A 13 2.47 -5.16 8.64
C TRP A 13 3.99 -5.09 8.56
N ILE A 14 4.46 -3.89 8.23
CA ILE A 14 5.85 -3.44 8.34
C ILE A 14 5.83 -1.95 8.66
N GLY A 15 6.82 -1.49 9.41
CA GLY A 15 7.06 -0.08 9.72
C GLY A 15 8.50 0.13 10.15
N ASN A 16 8.85 1.36 10.52
CA ASN A 16 10.16 1.69 11.07
C ASN A 16 10.09 2.00 12.57
N ASP A 17 11.27 2.09 13.19
CA ASP A 17 11.46 2.40 14.61
C ASP A 17 11.26 3.89 14.95
N LYS A 18 11.18 4.76 13.94
CA LYS A 18 11.03 6.21 14.09
C LYS A 18 9.57 6.66 14.24
N GLY A 19 8.62 5.73 14.19
CA GLY A 19 7.19 6.05 14.24
C GLY A 19 6.70 6.82 13.01
N THR A 20 7.41 6.69 11.89
CA THR A 20 7.03 7.26 10.59
C THR A 20 6.77 6.14 9.60
N GLY A 21 5.98 6.39 8.56
CA GLY A 21 5.60 5.32 7.65
C GLY A 21 4.65 4.33 8.31
N GLY A 22 4.81 3.05 8.03
CA GLY A 22 3.97 1.98 8.52
C GLY A 22 2.84 1.66 7.55
N VAL A 23 2.76 0.40 7.12
CA VAL A 23 1.69 -0.11 6.26
C VAL A 23 1.29 -1.51 6.72
N GLY A 24 0.04 -1.87 6.46
CA GLY A 24 -0.44 -3.19 6.82
C GLY A 24 -1.72 -3.59 6.11
N ILE A 25 -1.95 -4.90 6.08
CA ILE A 25 -3.10 -5.55 5.47
C ILE A 25 -3.77 -6.42 6.52
N PHE A 26 -5.05 -6.17 6.76
CA PHE A 26 -5.91 -7.05 7.53
C PHE A 26 -6.47 -8.14 6.61
N LEU A 27 -6.20 -9.40 6.96
CA LEU A 27 -6.75 -10.56 6.26
C LEU A 27 -7.66 -11.34 7.20
N ALA A 28 -8.89 -11.61 6.78
CA ALA A 28 -9.80 -12.44 7.57
C ALA A 28 -9.22 -13.86 7.74
N GLU A 29 -9.35 -14.42 8.94
CA GLU A 29 -8.70 -15.66 9.36
C GLU A 29 -8.95 -16.83 8.41
N LYS A 30 -10.16 -16.95 7.88
CA LYS A 30 -10.55 -17.99 6.91
C LYS A 30 -9.69 -18.05 5.64
N TRP A 31 -8.90 -17.02 5.37
CA TRP A 31 -7.97 -16.95 4.24
C TRP A 31 -6.50 -17.14 4.64
N VAL A 32 -6.16 -17.05 5.92
CA VAL A 32 -4.76 -17.11 6.40
C VAL A 32 -4.12 -18.47 6.09
N ASP A 33 -4.90 -19.55 6.15
CA ASP A 33 -4.41 -20.91 5.93
C ASP A 33 -4.48 -21.36 4.45
N LYS A 34 -4.96 -20.50 3.55
CA LYS A 34 -5.21 -20.84 2.13
C LYS A 34 -4.05 -20.52 1.18
N GLY A 35 -2.83 -20.41 1.72
CA GLY A 35 -1.65 -20.05 0.95
C GLY A 35 -1.60 -18.54 0.73
N ILE A 36 -0.73 -17.90 1.52
CA ILE A 36 -0.43 -16.48 1.40
C ILE A 36 1.08 -16.29 1.24
N GLU A 37 1.46 -15.34 0.41
CA GLU A 37 2.84 -14.86 0.30
C GLU A 37 2.86 -13.39 0.72
N VAL A 38 3.77 -13.02 1.61
CA VAL A 38 3.88 -11.64 2.10
C VAL A 38 5.28 -11.13 1.83
N ASN A 39 5.37 -10.14 0.96
CA ASN A 39 6.60 -9.45 0.61
C ASN A 39 6.62 -8.06 1.24
N ARG A 40 7.56 -7.83 2.15
CA ARG A 40 7.73 -6.56 2.87
C ARG A 40 8.84 -5.76 2.20
N VAL A 41 8.43 -4.85 1.32
CA VAL A 41 9.34 -4.15 0.40
C VAL A 41 10.05 -2.99 1.08
N SER A 42 9.33 -2.22 1.87
CA SER A 42 9.85 -1.15 2.72
C SER A 42 8.90 -0.89 3.89
N ASP A 43 9.29 -0.01 4.80
CA ASP A 43 8.41 0.55 5.83
C ASP A 43 7.15 1.27 5.29
N ARG A 44 7.06 1.45 3.96
CA ARG A 44 5.98 2.16 3.26
C ARG A 44 5.31 1.34 2.16
N ILE A 45 5.76 0.11 1.89
CA ILE A 45 5.20 -0.76 0.86
C ILE A 45 5.19 -2.21 1.36
N ILE A 46 3.99 -2.80 1.41
CA ILE A 46 3.80 -4.24 1.66
C ILE A 46 2.95 -4.84 0.54
N GLN A 47 3.37 -6.00 0.05
CA GLN A 47 2.65 -6.78 -0.94
C GLN A 47 2.21 -8.11 -0.32
N MET A 48 0.98 -8.52 -0.61
CA MET A 48 0.43 -9.80 -0.21
C MET A 48 -0.17 -10.48 -1.44
N LYS A 49 0.20 -11.73 -1.67
CA LYS A 49 -0.50 -12.62 -2.59
C LYS A 49 -1.38 -13.58 -1.81
N LEU A 50 -2.60 -13.80 -2.30
CA LEU A 50 -3.58 -14.72 -1.76
C LEU A 50 -4.17 -15.54 -2.89
N MET A 51 -4.26 -16.85 -2.70
CA MET A 51 -5.02 -17.73 -3.59
C MET A 51 -6.47 -17.85 -3.10
N ALA A 52 -7.42 -17.55 -3.98
CA ALA A 52 -8.85 -17.74 -3.72
C ALA A 52 -9.49 -18.50 -4.88
N GLY A 53 -9.74 -19.80 -4.65
CA GLY A 53 -10.09 -20.72 -5.73
C GLY A 53 -8.91 -20.88 -6.69
N GLU A 54 -9.13 -20.65 -7.98
CA GLU A 54 -8.11 -20.68 -9.03
C GLU A 54 -7.51 -19.30 -9.32
N THR A 55 -7.99 -18.25 -8.65
CA THR A 55 -7.54 -16.87 -8.86
C THR A 55 -6.51 -16.46 -7.82
N ILE A 56 -5.42 -15.86 -8.27
CA ILE A 56 -4.42 -15.22 -7.41
C ILE A 56 -4.75 -13.73 -7.33
N PHE A 57 -4.93 -13.25 -6.11
CA PHE A 57 -5.09 -11.84 -5.79
C PHE A 57 -3.79 -11.31 -5.23
N THR A 58 -3.30 -10.20 -5.78
CA THR A 58 -2.15 -9.48 -5.27
C THR A 58 -2.61 -8.13 -4.74
N ALA A 59 -2.52 -7.93 -3.43
CA ALA A 59 -2.77 -6.67 -2.76
C ALA A 59 -1.44 -5.96 -2.47
N ILE A 60 -1.32 -4.70 -2.84
CA ILE A 60 -0.20 -3.84 -2.48
C ILE A 60 -0.76 -2.70 -1.63
N SER A 61 -0.29 -2.61 -0.39
CA SER A 61 -0.60 -1.50 0.52
C SER A 61 0.58 -0.55 0.60
N VAL A 62 0.31 0.75 0.43
CA VAL A 62 1.32 1.79 0.34
C VAL A 62 1.08 2.98 1.27
N TYR A 63 2.16 3.65 1.66
CA TYR A 63 2.11 4.96 2.28
C TYR A 63 3.24 5.86 1.76
N ALA A 64 2.92 6.69 0.78
CA ALA A 64 3.87 7.57 0.12
C ALA A 64 4.46 8.61 1.09
N PRO A 65 5.69 9.09 0.83
CA PRO A 65 6.28 10.24 1.51
C PRO A 65 5.35 11.47 1.49
N GLN A 66 5.28 12.20 2.61
CA GLN A 66 4.51 13.45 2.69
C GLN A 66 5.12 14.56 1.82
N CYS A 67 4.32 15.59 1.49
CA CYS A 67 4.75 16.69 0.63
C CYS A 67 6.03 17.42 1.07
N GLY A 68 6.33 17.46 2.37
CA GLY A 68 7.52 18.11 2.93
C GLY A 68 8.82 17.31 2.84
N LEU A 69 8.78 16.07 2.33
CA LEU A 69 9.97 15.28 2.04
C LEU A 69 10.53 15.62 0.65
N SER A 70 11.82 15.35 0.45
CA SER A 70 12.54 15.70 -0.78
C SER A 70 11.96 14.98 -2.00
N GLU A 71 12.14 15.58 -3.18
CA GLU A 71 11.68 14.96 -4.44
C GLU A 71 12.34 13.61 -4.66
N GLU A 72 13.63 13.46 -4.32
CA GLU A 72 14.34 12.19 -4.45
C GLU A 72 13.73 11.09 -3.58
N ALA A 73 13.21 11.43 -2.41
CA ALA A 73 12.51 10.49 -1.55
C ALA A 73 11.16 10.05 -2.14
N LYS A 74 10.45 10.97 -2.81
CA LYS A 74 9.18 10.69 -3.51
C LYS A 74 9.42 9.83 -4.74
N ASP A 75 10.36 10.22 -5.59
CA ASP A 75 10.73 9.49 -6.80
C ASP A 75 11.21 8.08 -6.47
N GLY A 76 12.11 7.94 -5.49
CA GLY A 76 12.58 6.64 -5.04
C GLY A 76 11.46 5.74 -4.48
N PHE A 77 10.41 6.33 -3.90
CA PHE A 77 9.22 5.58 -3.50
C PHE A 77 8.41 5.12 -4.71
N TYR A 78 8.11 6.00 -5.68
CA TYR A 78 7.32 5.65 -6.86
C TYR A 78 8.05 4.66 -7.77
N ASP A 79 9.36 4.79 -7.95
CA ASP A 79 10.18 3.83 -8.68
C ASP A 79 10.08 2.44 -8.06
N ARG A 80 10.17 2.36 -6.72
CA ARG A 80 10.06 1.09 -6.00
C ARG A 80 8.65 0.52 -6.09
N LEU A 81 7.62 1.37 -6.03
CA LEU A 81 6.24 0.94 -6.19
C LEU A 81 5.98 0.37 -7.60
N ILE A 82 6.42 1.08 -8.64
CA ILE A 82 6.31 0.63 -10.04
C ILE A 82 7.04 -0.70 -10.19
N ALA A 83 8.27 -0.82 -9.69
CA ALA A 83 9.05 -2.06 -9.77
C ALA A 83 8.36 -3.27 -9.10
N VAL A 84 7.55 -3.06 -8.05
CA VAL A 84 6.78 -4.13 -7.40
C VAL A 84 5.52 -4.45 -8.19
N ALA A 85 4.78 -3.43 -8.63
CA ALA A 85 3.55 -3.59 -9.40
C ALA A 85 3.81 -4.25 -10.75
N SER A 86 4.89 -3.88 -11.45
CA SER A 86 5.28 -4.45 -12.74
C SER A 86 5.69 -5.92 -12.70
N LYS A 87 5.95 -6.49 -11.51
CA LYS A 87 6.24 -7.93 -11.34
C LYS A 87 4.99 -8.77 -11.18
N VAL A 88 3.83 -8.15 -11.04
CA VAL A 88 2.55 -8.86 -10.91
C VAL A 88 2.12 -9.35 -12.28
N SER A 89 1.82 -10.64 -12.40
CA SER A 89 1.39 -11.22 -13.67
C SER A 89 0.02 -10.66 -14.09
N GLU A 90 -0.20 -10.47 -15.38
CA GLU A 90 -1.51 -10.07 -15.95
C GLU A 90 -2.65 -11.05 -15.64
N LYS A 91 -2.32 -12.28 -15.24
CA LYS A 91 -3.29 -13.31 -14.82
C LYS A 91 -3.74 -13.15 -13.37
N GLU A 92 -3.04 -12.32 -12.59
CA GLU A 92 -3.36 -12.02 -11.20
C GLU A 92 -4.26 -10.79 -11.13
N VAL A 93 -5.19 -10.77 -10.16
CA VAL A 93 -5.95 -9.56 -9.86
C VAL A 93 -5.11 -8.66 -8.97
N LEU A 94 -4.67 -7.52 -9.49
CA LEU A 94 -3.92 -6.52 -8.73
C LEU A 94 -4.87 -5.52 -8.06
N ALA A 95 -4.78 -5.41 -6.74
CA ALA A 95 -5.38 -4.34 -5.95
C ALA A 95 -4.28 -3.49 -5.32
N LEU A 96 -4.19 -2.23 -5.73
CA LEU A 96 -3.26 -1.25 -5.15
C LEU A 96 -4.07 -0.25 -4.32
N ALA A 97 -3.72 -0.10 -3.04
CA ALA A 97 -4.44 0.76 -2.12
C ALA A 97 -3.50 1.40 -1.08
N GLY A 98 -3.92 2.52 -0.49
CA GLY A 98 -3.15 3.23 0.52
C GLY A 98 -3.19 4.73 0.33
N ASP A 99 -2.34 5.43 1.07
CA ASP A 99 -2.18 6.87 0.92
C ASP A 99 -1.00 7.16 0.00
N PHE A 100 -1.30 7.70 -1.17
CA PHE A 100 -0.31 8.05 -2.17
C PHE A 100 0.28 9.45 -2.00
N ASN A 101 -0.28 10.28 -1.11
CA ASN A 101 0.08 11.70 -0.98
C ASN A 101 0.24 12.42 -2.33
N GLY A 102 -0.46 11.95 -3.36
CA GLY A 102 -0.39 12.49 -4.71
C GLY A 102 -1.16 13.80 -4.75
N HIS A 103 -0.49 14.86 -5.21
CA HIS A 103 -1.17 16.08 -5.57
C HIS A 103 -1.38 16.13 -7.07
N VAL A 104 -2.44 16.80 -7.52
CA VAL A 104 -2.68 17.06 -8.93
C VAL A 104 -2.80 18.57 -9.11
N GLY A 105 -1.95 19.13 -9.99
CA GLY A 105 -1.96 20.55 -10.34
C GLY A 105 -0.93 21.39 -9.58
N LYS A 106 -0.44 22.43 -10.27
CA LYS A 106 0.54 23.42 -9.76
C LYS A 106 -0.12 24.60 -9.05
N THR A 107 -1.40 24.87 -9.33
CA THR A 107 -2.13 26.04 -8.84
C THR A 107 -3.48 25.65 -8.23
N SER A 108 -3.91 26.40 -7.22
CA SER A 108 -5.26 26.32 -6.67
C SER A 108 -6.20 27.13 -7.56
N ASP A 109 -6.89 26.49 -8.49
CA ASP A 109 -7.79 27.15 -9.45
C ASP A 109 -9.12 27.56 -8.78
N GLY A 110 -9.05 28.26 -7.63
CA GLY A 110 -10.21 28.73 -6.86
C GLY A 110 -10.50 27.99 -5.56
N PHE A 111 -9.80 26.89 -5.25
CA PHE A 111 -9.98 26.11 -4.00
C PHE A 111 -8.79 26.24 -3.06
N LYS A 112 -8.57 27.44 -2.51
CA LYS A 112 -7.43 27.74 -1.60
C LYS A 112 -7.44 26.97 -0.28
N GLU A 113 -8.57 26.37 0.10
CA GLU A 113 -8.74 25.67 1.38
C GLU A 113 -8.54 24.15 1.29
N VAL A 114 -8.34 23.59 0.09
CA VAL A 114 -8.45 22.12 -0.11
C VAL A 114 -7.22 21.48 -0.76
N HIS A 115 -6.28 22.23 -1.36
CA HIS A 115 -5.20 21.64 -2.16
C HIS A 115 -3.82 22.28 -1.91
N GLY A 116 -2.88 21.49 -1.39
CA GLY A 116 -1.45 21.78 -1.27
C GLY A 116 -0.68 21.54 -2.56
N GLY A 117 -0.71 22.52 -3.47
CA GLY A 117 -0.19 22.47 -4.83
C GLY A 117 1.30 22.16 -5.00
N ASN A 118 1.67 20.88 -4.90
CA ASN A 118 2.89 20.31 -5.48
C ASN A 118 2.62 18.87 -5.88
N GLY A 119 1.89 18.73 -6.98
CA GLY A 119 1.86 17.51 -7.77
C GLY A 119 2.99 17.54 -8.78
#